data_AF-A0A150KM27-F1
#
_entry.id   AF-A0A150KM27-F1
#
_cell.length_a   1.000
_cell.length_b   1.000
_cell.length_c   1.000
_cell.angle_alpha   90.00
_cell.angle_beta   90.00
_cell.angle_gamma   90.00
#
_symmetry.space_group_name_H-M   'P 1'
#
loop_
_entity.id
_entity.type
_entity.pdbx_description
1 polymer ?
#
loop_
_entity_poly.entity_id
_entity_poly.type
_entity_poly.pdbx_seq_one_letter_code
_entity_poly.pdbx_strand_id
1 'polypeptide(L)' 'MELYPDKELPSFTRFIPLGKVEVEGEHFNDWSGHHFCLSSRGELVVTKNALDFLKKFSIKYCDITKLTQS' A
#
# COMPACT_ATOMS: atom_id res chain seq x y z
N MET A 1 9.69 17.73 24.48
CA MET A 1 9.29 16.82 25.57
C MET A 1 9.00 15.49 24.92
N GLU A 2 9.87 14.49 25.11
CA GLU A 2 9.64 13.14 24.58
C GLU A 2 8.62 12.42 25.47
N LEU A 3 7.59 11.83 24.88
CA LEU A 3 6.50 11.18 25.61
C LEU A 3 6.93 9.86 26.30
N TYR A 4 8.03 9.22 25.86
CA TYR A 4 8.53 7.95 26.40
C TYR A 4 10.06 7.86 26.31
N PRO A 5 10.81 8.45 27.27
CA PRO A 5 12.27 8.55 27.21
C PRO A 5 13.01 7.19 27.24
N ASP A 6 12.37 6.13 27.78
CA ASP A 6 12.98 4.79 27.90
C ASP A 6 12.50 3.80 26.81
N LYS A 7 11.79 4.28 25.78
CA LYS A 7 11.35 3.44 24.67
C LYS A 7 12.23 3.68 23.45
N GLU A 8 13.00 2.67 23.08
CA GLU A 8 13.55 2.61 21.72
C GLU A 8 12.39 2.51 20.73
N LEU A 9 12.30 3.50 19.84
CA LEU A 9 11.39 3.41 18.70
C LEU A 9 11.85 2.24 17.81
N PRO A 10 10.92 1.38 17.34
CA PRO A 10 11.27 0.39 16.35
C PRO A 10 11.96 1.06 15.15
N SER A 11 12.97 0.42 14.57
CA SER A 11 13.57 0.92 13.34
C SER A 11 12.53 0.82 12.20
N PHE A 12 11.89 1.94 11.88
CA PHE A 12 10.97 2.02 10.75
C PHE A 12 11.76 2.39 9.49
N THR A 13 11.65 1.55 8.46
CA THR A 13 12.07 1.94 7.11
C THR A 13 10.84 2.48 6.39
N ARG A 14 10.97 3.68 5.80
CA ARG A 14 9.90 4.25 4.99
C ARG A 14 9.77 3.47 3.69
N PHE A 15 8.58 2.96 3.43
CA PHE A 15 8.22 2.38 2.14
C PHE A 15 7.58 3.47 1.26
N ILE A 16 8.20 3.76 0.11
CA ILE A 16 7.69 4.74 -0.86
C ILE A 16 7.40 4.01 -2.18
N PRO A 17 6.12 3.76 -2.52
CA PRO A 17 5.76 3.19 -3.81
C PRO A 17 6.22 4.11 -4.94
N LEU A 18 6.89 3.55 -5.94
CA LEU A 18 7.28 4.27 -7.16
C LEU A 18 6.24 4.15 -8.27
N GLY A 19 5.40 3.12 -8.19
CA GLY A 19 4.35 2.89 -9.16
C GLY A 19 3.21 3.90 -9.05
N LYS A 20 2.57 4.16 -10.18
CA LYS A 20 1.35 4.95 -10.30
C LYS A 20 0.25 4.13 -10.97
N VAL A 21 -0.98 4.48 -10.66
CA VAL A 21 -2.20 3.93 -11.23
C VAL A 21 -3.34 4.92 -11.00
N GLU A 22 -4.26 5.04 -11.94
CA GLU A 22 -5.50 5.79 -11.73
C GLU A 22 -6.62 4.82 -11.30
N VAL A 23 -7.43 5.23 -10.32
CA VAL A 23 -8.51 4.42 -9.76
C VAL A 23 -9.80 5.21 -9.71
N GLU A 24 -10.84 4.67 -10.33
CA GLU A 24 -12.20 5.21 -10.36
C GLU A 24 -13.18 4.13 -9.90
N GLY A 25 -13.65 4.21 -8.66
CA GLY A 25 -14.49 3.18 -8.06
C GLY A 25 -13.75 1.84 -7.91
N GLU A 26 -14.30 0.77 -8.49
CA GLU A 26 -13.68 -0.57 -8.52
C GLU A 26 -12.86 -0.83 -9.79
N HIS A 27 -12.61 0.23 -10.57
CA HIS A 27 -11.86 0.14 -11.82
C HIS A 27 -10.51 0.83 -11.71
N PHE A 28 -9.53 0.33 -12.47
CA PHE A 28 -8.21 0.93 -12.56
C PHE A 28 -7.75 1.08 -14.02
N ASN A 29 -7.00 2.14 -14.28
CA ASN A 29 -6.40 2.48 -15.57
C ASN A 29 -4.96 3.00 -15.40
N ASP A 30 -4.23 3.14 -16.51
CA ASP A 30 -2.89 3.72 -16.55
C ASP A 30 -1.90 3.12 -15.54
N TRP A 31 -1.98 1.79 -15.34
CA TRP A 31 -1.11 1.09 -14.42
C TRP A 31 0.34 1.08 -14.93
N SER A 32 1.24 1.65 -14.15
CA SER A 32 2.68 1.69 -14.42
C SER A 32 3.41 0.33 -14.44
N GLY A 33 2.71 -0.78 -14.17
CA GLY A 33 3.26 -2.14 -14.16
C GLY A 33 4.01 -2.54 -12.88
N HIS A 34 4.14 -1.65 -11.90
CA HIS A 34 4.81 -1.94 -10.63
C HIS A 34 3.91 -2.76 -9.69
N HIS A 35 4.54 -3.59 -8.85
CA HIS A 35 3.83 -4.38 -7.85
C HIS A 35 3.15 -3.55 -6.75
N PHE A 36 3.68 -2.37 -6.47
CA PHE A 36 3.16 -1.42 -5.50
C PHE A 36 3.02 -0.07 -6.19
N CYS A 37 1.79 0.39 -6.29
CA CYS A 37 1.43 1.66 -6.92
C CYS A 37 0.65 2.53 -5.92
N LEU A 38 0.78 3.84 -6.07
CA LEU A 38 -0.04 4.81 -5.37
C LEU A 38 -1.12 5.33 -6.34
N SER A 39 -2.37 5.36 -5.89
CA SER A 39 -3.43 6.08 -6.60
C SER A 39 -3.34 7.58 -6.34
N SER A 40 -3.98 8.38 -7.19
CA SER A 40 -4.14 9.83 -6.99
C SER A 40 -4.89 10.19 -5.68
N ARG A 41 -5.66 9.24 -5.13
CA ARG A 41 -6.39 9.35 -3.84
C ARG A 41 -5.54 8.90 -2.63
N GLY A 42 -4.31 8.46 -2.86
CA GLY A 42 -3.41 7.98 -1.80
C GLY A 42 -3.65 6.53 -1.37
N GLU A 43 -4.41 5.75 -2.15
CA GLU A 43 -4.62 4.33 -1.89
C GLU A 43 -3.38 3.53 -2.34
N LEU A 44 -3.01 2.52 -1.55
CA LEU A 44 -1.97 1.58 -1.95
C LEU A 44 -2.59 0.48 -2.82
N VAL A 45 -2.29 0.50 -4.11
CA VAL A 45 -2.73 -0.50 -5.07
C VAL A 45 -1.61 -1.50 -5.29
N VAL A 46 -1.93 -2.79 -5.17
CA VAL A 46 -0.95 -3.87 -5.25
C VAL A 46 -1.39 -4.98 -6.17
N THR A 47 -0.42 -5.65 -6.78
CA THR A 47 -0.68 -6.93 -7.45
C THR A 47 -1.04 -8.01 -6.46
N LYS A 48 -1.63 -9.10 -6.97
CA LYS A 48 -1.89 -10.30 -6.16
C LYS A 48 -0.63 -10.84 -5.48
N ASN A 49 0.50 -10.88 -6.18
CA ASN A 49 1.79 -11.34 -5.62
C ASN A 49 2.25 -10.45 -4.46
N ALA A 50 2.14 -9.13 -4.61
CA ALA A 50 2.48 -8.19 -3.54
C ALA A 50 1.52 -8.27 -2.35
N LEU A 51 0.22 -8.46 -2.59
CA LEU A 51 -0.74 -8.70 -1.52
C LEU A 51 -0.43 -9.98 -0.74
N ASP A 52 -0.07 -11.06 -1.43
CA ASP A 52 0.29 -12.33 -0.79
C ASP A 52 1.60 -12.23 0.01
N PHE A 53 2.55 -11.38 -0.43
CA PHE A 53 3.70 -10.99 0.37
C PHE A 53 3.27 -10.21 1.63
N LEU A 54 2.41 -9.19 1.48
CA LEU A 54 1.95 -8.36 2.60
C LEU A 54 1.16 -9.17 3.63
N LYS A 55 0.40 -10.19 3.22
CA LYS A 55 -0.35 -11.09 4.12
C LYS A 55 0.54 -11.93 5.04
N LYS A 56 1.84 -12.07 4.72
CA LYS A 56 2.81 -12.67 5.64
C LYS A 56 3.06 -11.78 6.86
N PHE A 57 2.75 -10.49 6.72
CA PHE A 57 2.75 -9.49 7.79
C PHE A 57 1.29 -9.26 8.25
N SER A 58 1.08 -8.95 9.53
CA SER A 58 -0.27 -8.80 10.08
C SER A 58 -0.96 -7.52 9.58
N ILE A 59 -1.68 -7.60 8.46
CA ILE A 59 -2.52 -6.52 7.91
C ILE A 59 -3.94 -6.58 8.50
N LYS A 60 -4.08 -6.27 9.80
CA LYS A 60 -5.34 -6.44 10.55
C LYS A 60 -6.29 -5.23 10.47
N TYR A 61 -5.83 -4.10 9.95
CA TYR A 61 -6.56 -2.82 9.99
C TYR A 61 -6.57 -2.15 8.61
N CYS A 62 -6.86 -2.94 7.57
CA CYS A 62 -6.91 -2.48 6.19
C CYS A 62 -8.16 -3.02 5.50
N ASP A 63 -8.86 -2.15 4.79
CA ASP A 63 -9.93 -2.55 3.87
C ASP A 63 -9.30 -2.93 2.52
N ILE A 64 -9.65 -4.10 2.00
CA ILE A 64 -9.09 -4.64 0.76
C ILE A 64 -10.22 -4.75 -0.26
N THR A 65 -10.18 -3.91 -1.29
CA THR A 65 -11.10 -3.93 -2.42
C THR A 65 -10.41 -4.54 -3.62
N LYS A 66 -11.09 -5.46 -4.32
CA LYS A 66 -10.60 -6.02 -5.57
C LYS A 66 -10.93 -5.03 -6.70
N LEU A 67 -9.91 -4.65 -7.47
CA LEU A 67 -10.09 -3.81 -8.65
C LEU A 67 -10.17 -4.66 -9.92
N THR A 68 -10.82 -4.12 -10.94
CA THR A 68 -10.92 -4.69 -12.29
C THR A 68 -10.39 -3.68 -13.30
N GLN A 69 -9.81 -4.14 -14.39
CA GLN A 69 -9.39 -3.24 -15.46
C GLN A 69 -10.64 -2.73 -16.19
N SER A 70 -10.71 -1.43 -16.49
CA SER A 70 -11.77 -0.87 -17.34
C SER A 70 -11.71 -1.41 -18.77
#